data_AF-A0A562NHS3-F1
#
_entry.id   AF-A0A562NHS3-F1
#
_cell.length_a   1.000
_cell.length_b   1.000
_cell.length_c   1.000
_cell.angle_alpha   90.00
_cell.angle_beta   90.00
_cell.angle_gamma   90.00
#
_symmetry.space_group_name_H-M   'P 1'
#
loop_
_entity.id
_entity.type
_entity.pdbx_description
1 polymer ?
#
loop_
_entity_poly.entity_id
_entity_poly.type
_entity_poly.pdbx_seq_one_letter_code
_entity_poly.pdbx_strand_id
1 'polypeptide(L)'
;MQRIARAHANCIEGLPIFGGLLAIAIMTSRTGITDPLASWFLGARIVQSIIHLVSTNPPAVSLRFTAFIIQVAIGVYWSWKLMT
;
A
#
# COMPACT_ATOMS: atom_id res chain seq x y z
N MET A 1 -10.33 -15.06 -14.88
CA MET A 1 -10.73 -13.63 -14.81
C MET A 1 -11.00 -13.09 -13.41
N GLN A 2 -11.73 -13.79 -12.55
CA GLN A 2 -12.17 -13.25 -11.24
C GLN A 2 -11.02 -12.80 -10.30
N ARG A 3 -9.85 -13.45 -10.34
CA ARG A 3 -8.69 -13.08 -9.50
C ARG A 3 -8.04 -11.75 -9.89
N ILE A 4 -7.97 -11.46 -11.19
CA ILE A 4 -7.41 -10.21 -11.70
C ILE A 4 -8.34 -9.05 -11.33
N ALA A 5 -9.65 -9.24 -11.50
CA ALA A 5 -10.65 -8.24 -11.08
C ALA A 5 -10.56 -7.92 -9.58
N ARG A 6 -10.35 -8.93 -8.73
CA ARG A 6 -10.15 -8.73 -7.28
C ARG A 6 -8.83 -8.06 -6.92
N ALA A 7 -7.73 -8.41 -7.60
CA ALA A 7 -6.45 -7.71 -7.42
C ALA A 7 -6.58 -6.23 -7.79
N HIS A 8 -7.26 -5.93 -8.90
CA HIS A 8 -7.53 -4.57 -9.35
C HIS A 8 -8.42 -3.80 -8.35
N ALA A 9 -9.52 -4.41 -7.89
CA ALA A 9 -10.37 -3.82 -6.87
C ALA A 9 -9.58 -3.50 -5.59
N ASN A 10 -8.68 -4.40 -5.16
CA ASN A 10 -7.85 -4.16 -3.99
C ASN A 10 -6.89 -2.96 -4.14
N CYS A 11 -6.36 -2.73 -5.34
CA CYS A 11 -5.58 -1.53 -5.63
C CYS A 11 -6.44 -0.27 -5.57
N ILE A 12 -7.64 -0.31 -6.15
CA ILE A 12 -8.58 0.82 -6.15
C ILE A 12 -9.04 1.16 -4.73
N GLU A 13 -9.36 0.17 -3.91
CA GLU A 13 -9.79 0.36 -2.51
C GLU A 13 -8.71 1.06 -1.67
N GLY A 14 -7.42 0.78 -1.94
CA GLY A 14 -6.32 1.44 -1.25
C GLY A 14 -5.98 2.84 -1.76
N LEU A 15 -6.35 3.17 -3.00
CA LEU A 15 -5.96 4.42 -3.65
C LEU A 15 -6.47 5.67 -2.90
N PRO A 16 -7.73 5.76 -2.43
CA PRO A 16 -8.18 6.92 -1.67
C PRO A 16 -7.38 7.18 -0.39
N ILE A 17 -6.98 6.11 0.30
CA ILE A 17 -6.27 6.20 1.58
C ILE A 17 -4.81 6.62 1.34
N PHE A 18 -4.06 5.82 0.59
CA PHE A 18 -2.62 6.05 0.43
C PHE A 18 -2.34 7.13 -0.61
N GLY A 19 -3.10 7.16 -1.70
CA GLY A 19 -3.02 8.23 -2.71
C GLY A 19 -3.46 9.58 -2.13
N GLY A 20 -4.47 9.60 -1.25
CA GLY A 20 -4.86 10.80 -0.51
C GLY A 20 -3.73 11.34 0.37
N LEU A 21 -3.04 10.49 1.14
CA LEU A 21 -1.88 10.88 1.95
C LEU A 21 -0.74 11.45 1.10
N LEU A 22 -0.42 10.80 -0.02
CA LEU A 22 0.60 11.29 -0.95
C LEU A 22 0.20 12.63 -1.58
N ALA A 23 -1.07 12.80 -1.95
CA ALA A 23 -1.59 14.06 -2.46
C ALA A 23 -1.48 15.19 -1.42
N ILE A 24 -1.80 14.91 -0.15
CA ILE A 24 -1.60 15.87 0.95
C ILE A 24 -0.12 16.24 1.09
N ALA A 25 0.79 15.28 1.02
CA ALA A 25 2.23 15.55 1.08
C ALA A 25 2.70 16.47 -0.06
N ILE A 26 2.17 16.27 -1.28
CA ILE A 26 2.45 17.15 -2.43
C ILE A 26 1.87 18.55 -2.22
N MET A 27 0.58 18.64 -1.82
CA MET A 27 -0.11 19.92 -1.61
C MET A 27 0.51 20.75 -0.47
N THR A 28 1.14 20.10 0.50
CA THR A 28 1.85 20.75 1.62
C THR A 28 3.35 20.93 1.37
N SER A 29 3.86 20.55 0.20
CA SER A 29 5.29 20.57 -0.14
C SER A 29 6.18 19.79 0.85
N ARG A 30 5.65 18.72 1.45
CA ARG A 30 6.32 17.86 2.44
C ARG A 30 6.67 16.46 1.88
N THR A 31 6.94 16.36 0.57
CA THR A 31 7.25 15.07 -0.09
C THR A 31 8.49 14.38 0.49
N GLY A 32 9.43 15.11 1.08
CA GLY A 32 10.59 14.53 1.76
C GLY A 32 10.25 13.56 2.92
N ILE A 33 9.02 13.61 3.45
CA ILE A 33 8.51 12.65 4.44
C ILE A 33 8.12 11.33 3.78
N THR A 34 7.56 11.40 2.56
CA THR A 34 7.03 10.25 1.82
C THR A 34 8.07 9.55 0.97
N ASP A 35 9.00 10.30 0.38
CA ASP A 35 9.95 9.80 -0.63
C ASP A 35 10.82 8.61 -0.16
N PRO A 36 11.38 8.59 1.07
CA PRO A 36 12.23 7.47 1.51
C PRO A 36 11.48 6.15 1.66
N LEU A 37 10.18 6.20 1.96
CA LEU A 37 9.34 5.02 2.18
C LEU A 37 8.47 4.66 0.96
N ALA A 38 8.42 5.53 -0.06
CA ALA A 38 7.58 5.33 -1.24
C ALA A 38 7.95 4.04 -2.00
N SER A 39 9.24 3.76 -2.19
CA SER A 39 9.70 2.53 -2.86
C SER A 39 9.35 1.27 -2.06
N TRP A 40 9.45 1.32 -0.74
CA TRP A 40 9.05 0.22 0.14
C TRP A 40 7.54 -0.02 0.10
N PHE A 41 6.75 1.04 0.11
CA PHE A 41 5.30 0.97 -0.03
C PHE A 41 4.89 0.35 -1.37
N LEU A 42 5.50 0.80 -2.47
CA LEU A 42 5.25 0.27 -3.82
C LEU A 42 5.65 -1.21 -3.91
N GLY A 43 6.82 -1.57 -3.39
CA GLY A 43 7.27 -2.96 -3.35
C GLY A 43 6.29 -3.86 -2.61
N ALA A 44 5.80 -3.43 -1.44
CA ALA A 44 4.80 -4.17 -0.67
C ALA A 44 3.48 -4.35 -1.44
N ARG A 45 3.04 -3.35 -2.22
CA ARG A 45 1.84 -3.42 -3.08
C ARG A 45 2.00 -4.43 -4.21
N ILE A 46 3.16 -4.42 -4.87
CA ILE A 46 3.48 -5.35 -5.96
C ILE A 46 3.53 -6.79 -5.42
N VAL A 47 4.26 -7.03 -4.33
CA VAL A 47 4.38 -8.36 -3.70
C VAL A 47 3.01 -8.89 -3.29
N GLN A 48 2.19 -8.08 -2.62
CA GLN A 48 0.84 -8.46 -2.23
C GLN A 48 -0.04 -8.84 -3.43
N SER A 49 0.00 -8.06 -4.51
CA SER A 49 -0.78 -8.30 -5.73
C SER A 49 -0.34 -9.58 -6.44
N ILE A 50 0.98 -9.82 -6.56
CA ILE A 50 1.52 -11.04 -7.16
C ILE A 50 1.08 -12.26 -6.36
N ILE A 51 1.23 -12.24 -5.04
CA ILE A 51 0.80 -13.36 -4.17
C ILE A 51 -0.69 -13.63 -4.35
N HIS A 52 -1.52 -12.58 -4.38
CA HIS A 52 -2.96 -12.70 -4.55
C HIS A 52 -3.36 -13.36 -5.89
N LEU A 53 -2.63 -13.05 -6.96
CA LEU A 53 -2.87 -13.64 -8.28
C LEU A 53 -2.43 -15.11 -8.33
N VAL A 54 -1.26 -15.42 -7.77
CA VAL A 54 -0.62 -16.73 -7.87
C VAL A 54 -1.28 -17.76 -6.96
N SER A 55 -1.58 -17.43 -5.70
CA SER A 55 -2.01 -18.43 -4.71
C SER A 55 -3.02 -17.91 -3.69
N THR A 56 -3.96 -18.79 -3.32
CA THR A 56 -4.98 -18.55 -2.28
C THR A 56 -4.87 -19.51 -1.11
N ASN A 57 -3.76 -20.25 -1.01
CA ASN A 57 -3.54 -21.20 0.07
C ASN A 57 -3.27 -20.46 1.41
N PRO A 58 -3.51 -21.09 2.56
CA PRO A 58 -3.33 -20.46 3.88
C PRO A 58 -1.98 -19.72 4.08
N PRO A 59 -0.80 -20.28 3.73
CA PRO A 59 0.45 -19.55 3.90
C PRO A 59 0.59 -18.34 2.97
N ALA A 60 0.06 -18.40 1.73
CA ALA A 60 0.04 -17.28 0.81
C ALA A 60 -0.87 -16.15 1.32
N VAL A 61 -1.97 -16.51 1.98
CA VAL A 61 -2.88 -15.55 2.62
C VAL A 61 -2.21 -14.82 3.79
N SER A 62 -1.41 -15.52 4.61
CA SER A 62 -0.62 -14.86 5.66
C SER A 62 0.43 -13.93 5.08
N LEU A 63 1.12 -14.33 4.00
CA LEU A 63 2.16 -13.50 3.38
C LEU A 63 1.61 -12.21 2.77
N ARG A 64 0.46 -12.26 2.07
CA ARG A 64 -0.20 -11.03 1.57
C ARG A 64 -0.67 -10.14 2.71
N PHE A 65 -1.07 -10.71 3.85
CA PHE A 65 -1.45 -9.94 5.02
C PHE A 65 -0.25 -9.21 5.62
N THR A 66 0.91 -9.86 5.72
CA THR A 66 2.16 -9.21 6.13
C THR A 66 2.52 -8.05 5.21
N ALA A 67 2.43 -8.23 3.89
CA ALA A 67 2.67 -7.15 2.93
C ALA A 67 1.68 -5.99 3.11
N PHE A 68 0.42 -6.28 3.42
CA PHE A 68 -0.58 -5.25 3.74
C PHE A 68 -0.26 -4.50 5.05
N ILE A 69 0.20 -5.20 6.10
CA ILE A 69 0.61 -4.57 7.37
C ILE A 69 1.76 -3.58 7.17
N ILE A 70 2.74 -3.92 6.32
CA ILE A 70 3.84 -3.00 5.98
C ILE A 70 3.29 -1.69 5.38
N GLN A 71 2.32 -1.79 4.48
CA GLN A 71 1.70 -0.63 3.85
C GLN A 71 0.94 0.23 4.86
N VAL A 72 0.19 -0.41 5.77
CA VAL A 72 -0.52 0.27 6.86
C VAL A 72 0.46 0.98 7.80
N ALA A 73 1.54 0.32 8.20
CA ALA A 73 2.56 0.92 9.06
C ALA A 73 3.20 2.17 8.43
N ILE A 74 3.52 2.11 7.13
CA ILE A 74 4.02 3.27 6.38
C ILE A 74 2.97 4.38 6.33
N GLY A 75 1.70 4.05 6.06
CA GLY A 75 0.61 5.02 6.03
C GLY A 75 0.37 5.71 7.37
N VAL A 76 0.43 4.97 8.48
CA VAL A 76 0.33 5.53 9.84
C VAL A 76 1.51 6.45 10.13
N TYR A 77 2.73 6.05 9.77
CA TYR A 77 3.92 6.89 9.93
C TYR A 77 3.81 8.20 9.13
N TRP A 78 3.38 8.13 7.87
CA TRP A 78 3.16 9.32 7.04
C TRP A 78 2.08 10.23 7.63
N SER A 79 0.96 9.65 8.08
CA SER A 79 -0.12 10.42 8.70
C SER A 79 0.38 11.18 9.91
N TRP A 80 1.11 10.51 10.81
CA TRP A 80 1.70 11.15 11.99
C TRP A 80 2.64 12.30 11.61
N LYS A 81 3.58 12.05 10.70
CA LYS A 81 4.60 13.03 10.31
C LYS A 81 4.05 14.21 9.50
N LEU A 82 2.96 14.02 8.77
CA LEU A 82 2.29 15.11 8.05
C LEU A 82 1.48 16.01 8.99
N MET A 83 0.98 15.47 10.11
CA MET A 83 0.21 16.21 11.12
C MET A 83 1.08 16.97 12.12
N THR A 84 2.32 16.51 12.38
CA THR A 84 3.35 17.22 13.17
C THR A 84 4.08 18.27 12.34
#